data_AF-A0A9W6S538-F1
#
_entry.id   AF-A0A9W6S538-F1
#
_cell.length_a   1.000
_cell.length_b   1.000
_cell.length_c   1.000
_cell.angle_alpha   90.00
_cell.angle_beta   90.00
_cell.angle_gamma   90.00
#
_symmetry.space_group_name_H-M   'P 1'
#
loop_
_entity.id
_entity.type
_entity.pdbx_description
1 polymer ?
#
loop_
_entity_poly.entity_id
_entity_poly.type
_entity_poly.pdbx_seq_one_letter_code
_entity_poly.pdbx_strand_id
1 'polypeptide(L)'
;MMFLELYVPRGTYSADQLRRLAESLTMKQLLTHVDAIRDVIDASEGSSANPGVLDFLESINHVVVHEIGTWIVGGRALGPAEPPRYVARVYVPGPWRKPLSPFFIASITRALAQADPEPERCYREPVVEVQVVGVPEGGYGVFGRVVGETALIEMISEAKTDTPVPDDPEVLIDPVCGMVAGDMVATLEHDGTTYGFCSLGCRRHFADKLAEEAAR
;
A
#
# COMPACT_ATOMS: atom_id res chain seq x y z
N MET A 1 1.08 -7.61 -3.32
CA MET A 1 1.64 -8.36 -2.19
C MET A 1 2.74 -7.58 -1.56
N MET A 2 2.59 -7.29 -0.26
CA MET A 2 3.39 -6.30 0.43
C MET A 2 3.82 -6.89 1.76
N PHE A 3 5.13 -7.03 1.91
CA PHE A 3 5.75 -7.42 3.17
C PHE A 3 6.25 -6.15 3.83
N LEU A 4 5.81 -5.88 5.06
CA LEU A 4 6.23 -4.71 5.82
C LEU A 4 7.03 -5.14 7.03
N GLU A 5 8.26 -4.68 7.11
CA GLU A 5 9.13 -4.84 8.27
C GLU A 5 9.24 -3.52 9.00
N LEU A 6 8.94 -3.51 10.30
CA LEU A 6 9.22 -2.39 11.18
C LEU A 6 10.38 -2.75 12.10
N TYR A 7 11.35 -1.85 12.22
CA TYR A 7 12.50 -1.98 13.12
C TYR A 7 12.39 -0.90 14.19
N VAL A 8 12.39 -1.33 15.46
CA VAL A 8 12.33 -0.46 16.64
C VAL A 8 13.43 -0.84 17.63
N PRO A 9 13.94 0.09 18.47
CA PRO A 9 14.86 -0.26 19.55
C PRO A 9 14.21 -1.22 20.54
N ARG A 10 14.97 -2.22 21.00
CA ARG A 10 14.51 -3.20 21.97
C ARG A 10 14.18 -2.55 23.32
N GLY A 11 13.08 -2.98 23.93
CA GLY A 11 12.69 -2.53 25.26
C GLY A 11 12.00 -1.16 25.29
N THR A 12 11.77 -0.53 24.14
CA THR A 12 10.98 0.71 24.05
C THR A 12 9.48 0.46 24.21
N TYR A 13 9.00 -0.72 23.83
CA TYR A 13 7.58 -1.07 23.82
C TYR A 13 7.32 -2.37 24.59
N SER A 14 6.16 -2.46 25.23
CA SER A 14 5.62 -3.73 25.71
C SER A 14 5.12 -4.60 24.55
N ALA A 15 4.90 -5.88 24.81
CA ALA A 15 4.35 -6.81 23.80
C ALA A 15 3.01 -6.31 23.21
N ASP A 16 2.12 -5.76 24.05
CA ASP A 16 0.84 -5.22 23.60
C ASP A 16 1.00 -3.94 22.77
N GLN A 17 1.99 -3.09 23.10
CA GLN A 17 2.30 -1.91 22.30
C GLN A 17 2.86 -2.31 20.94
N LEU A 18 3.78 -3.29 20.88
CA LEU A 18 4.31 -3.83 19.63
C LEU A 18 3.20 -4.43 18.76
N ARG A 19 2.25 -5.14 19.37
CA ARG A 19 1.09 -5.68 18.67
C ARG A 19 0.23 -4.58 18.05
N ARG A 20 -0.14 -3.56 18.82
CA ARG A 20 -0.92 -2.42 18.31
C ARG A 20 -0.19 -1.66 17.20
N LEU A 21 1.13 -1.54 17.32
CA LEU A 21 1.98 -0.91 16.30
C LEU A 21 2.03 -1.73 15.01
N ALA A 22 2.06 -3.07 15.11
CA ALA A 22 1.96 -3.93 13.94
C ALA A 22 0.58 -3.83 13.28
N GLU A 23 -0.50 -3.83 14.09
CA GLU A 23 -1.88 -3.71 13.61
C GLU A 23 -2.11 -2.38 12.88
N SER A 24 -1.55 -1.26 13.36
CA SER A 24 -1.68 0.06 12.72
C SER A 24 -0.96 0.17 11.37
N LEU A 25 -0.02 -0.73 11.08
CA LEU A 25 0.74 -0.76 9.82
C LEU A 25 0.15 -1.74 8.79
N THR A 26 -0.97 -2.39 9.09
CA THR A 26 -1.69 -3.21 8.11
C THR A 26 -2.24 -2.35 6.97
N MET A 27 -2.38 -2.94 5.77
CA MET A 27 -2.85 -2.22 4.58
C MET A 27 -4.19 -1.51 4.82
N LYS A 28 -5.14 -2.19 5.46
CA LYS A 28 -6.44 -1.60 5.83
C LYS A 28 -6.32 -0.40 6.74
N GLN A 29 -5.44 -0.44 7.75
CA GLN A 29 -5.22 0.71 8.62
C GLN A 29 -4.53 1.85 7.87
N LEU A 30 -3.52 1.57 7.04
CA LEU A 30 -2.84 2.58 6.24
C LEU A 30 -3.80 3.29 5.26
N LEU A 31 -4.77 2.57 4.69
CA LEU A 31 -5.78 3.15 3.80
C LEU A 31 -6.73 4.13 4.52
N THR A 32 -6.92 4.02 5.84
CA THR A 32 -7.69 5.02 6.61
C THR A 32 -7.02 6.39 6.65
N HIS A 33 -5.75 6.48 6.24
CA HIS A 33 -5.00 7.72 6.23
C HIS A 33 -5.08 8.48 4.90
N VAL A 34 -5.64 7.87 3.83
CA VAL A 34 -5.68 8.43 2.46
C VAL A 34 -6.22 9.85 2.44
N ASP A 35 -7.33 10.11 3.13
CA ASP A 35 -7.92 11.45 3.22
C ASP A 35 -7.00 12.48 3.87
N ALA A 36 -6.27 12.07 4.91
CA ALA A 36 -5.38 12.94 5.67
C ALA A 36 -4.04 13.20 4.97
N ILE A 37 -3.69 12.39 3.96
CA ILE A 37 -2.44 12.52 3.18
C ILE A 37 -2.72 12.90 1.73
N ARG A 38 -3.94 13.32 1.42
CA ARG A 38 -4.42 13.60 0.06
C ARG A 38 -3.49 14.51 -0.74
N ASP A 39 -3.04 15.61 -0.13
CA ASP A 39 -2.11 16.58 -0.74
C ASP A 39 -0.74 15.98 -1.09
N VAL A 40 -0.36 14.87 -0.45
CA VAL A 40 0.92 14.18 -0.64
C VAL A 40 0.85 13.13 -1.74
N ILE A 41 -0.31 12.51 -1.93
CA ILE A 41 -0.49 11.36 -2.84
C ILE A 41 -1.27 11.69 -4.11
N ASP A 42 -1.68 12.95 -4.29
CA ASP A 42 -2.44 13.43 -5.45
C ASP A 42 -3.73 12.60 -5.68
N ALA A 43 -4.42 12.27 -4.57
CA ALA A 43 -5.62 11.43 -4.62
C ALA A 43 -6.90 12.27 -4.73
N SER A 44 -7.78 11.90 -5.66
CA SER A 44 -9.13 12.47 -5.83
C SER A 44 -10.09 12.11 -4.69
N GLU A 45 -11.08 12.97 -4.39
CA GLU A 45 -12.10 12.74 -3.35
C GLU A 45 -12.82 11.38 -3.53
N GLY A 46 -13.15 10.73 -2.41
CA GLY A 46 -13.95 9.49 -2.42
C GLY A 46 -13.23 8.20 -2.84
N SER A 47 -11.89 8.17 -2.91
CA SER A 47 -11.18 6.95 -3.30
C SER A 47 -11.41 5.81 -2.30
N SER A 48 -12.08 4.76 -2.76
CA SER A 48 -12.36 3.55 -1.99
C SER A 48 -11.99 2.32 -2.81
N ALA A 49 -11.60 1.26 -2.12
CA ALA A 49 -11.27 -0.03 -2.72
C ALA A 49 -12.38 -1.04 -2.45
N ASN A 50 -12.60 -1.94 -3.41
CA ASN A 50 -13.57 -3.01 -3.29
C ASN A 50 -13.29 -3.89 -2.04
N PRO A 51 -14.31 -4.24 -1.22
CA PRO A 51 -14.10 -5.02 0.00
C PRO A 51 -13.39 -6.36 -0.22
N GLY A 52 -13.77 -7.13 -1.25
CA GLY A 52 -13.11 -8.39 -1.57
C GLY A 52 -11.65 -8.23 -1.98
N VAL A 53 -11.32 -7.13 -2.68
CA VAL A 53 -9.93 -6.78 -2.99
C VAL A 53 -9.15 -6.44 -1.72
N LEU A 54 -9.74 -5.69 -0.79
CA LEU A 54 -9.10 -5.38 0.48
C LEU A 54 -8.82 -6.65 1.29
N ASP A 55 -9.81 -7.54 1.43
CA ASP A 55 -9.66 -8.80 2.15
C ASP A 55 -8.60 -9.69 1.51
N PHE A 56 -8.56 -9.76 0.18
CA PHE A 56 -7.50 -10.48 -0.54
C PHE A 56 -6.13 -9.85 -0.27
N LEU A 57 -5.99 -8.54 -0.42
CA LEU A 57 -4.74 -7.85 -0.14
C LEU A 57 -4.29 -8.09 1.31
N GLU A 58 -5.18 -8.04 2.29
CA GLU A 58 -4.88 -8.37 3.68
C GLU A 58 -4.42 -9.83 3.85
N SER A 59 -5.08 -10.78 3.19
CA SER A 59 -4.74 -12.20 3.31
C SER A 59 -3.33 -12.55 2.83
N ILE A 60 -2.78 -11.71 1.96
CA ILE A 60 -1.48 -11.92 1.34
C ILE A 60 -0.41 -11.03 2.03
N ASN A 61 -0.75 -9.81 2.46
CA ASN A 61 0.22 -8.87 3.04
C ASN A 61 0.56 -9.19 4.51
N HIS A 62 1.83 -9.11 4.88
CA HIS A 62 2.26 -9.35 6.26
C HIS A 62 2.97 -8.12 6.85
N VAL A 63 2.80 -7.93 8.15
CA VAL A 63 3.55 -6.95 8.96
C VAL A 63 4.35 -7.72 10.00
N VAL A 64 5.65 -7.42 10.12
CA VAL A 64 6.52 -7.95 11.17
C VAL A 64 7.23 -6.80 11.89
N VAL A 65 7.45 -6.98 13.19
CA VAL A 65 8.16 -6.00 14.02
C VAL A 65 9.41 -6.62 14.62
N HIS A 66 10.55 -5.97 14.42
CA HIS A 66 11.86 -6.38 14.88
C HIS A 66 12.35 -5.45 16.00
N GLU A 67 12.64 -6.05 17.16
CA GLU A 67 13.30 -5.36 18.26
C GLU A 67 14.82 -5.44 18.16
N ILE A 68 15.43 -4.30 17.86
CA ILE A 68 16.86 -4.15 17.60
C ILE A 68 17.61 -3.90 18.90
N GLY A 69 18.52 -4.82 19.23
CA GLY A 69 19.29 -4.79 20.48
C GLY A 69 20.37 -3.71 20.53
N THR A 70 20.79 -3.15 19.39
CA THR A 70 21.78 -2.07 19.34
C THR A 70 21.44 -1.11 18.24
N TRP A 71 21.19 0.15 18.60
CA TRP A 71 20.88 1.23 17.67
C TRP A 71 21.89 2.36 17.85
N ILE A 72 22.70 2.64 16.82
CA ILE A 72 23.69 3.72 16.86
C ILE A 72 23.21 4.89 16.01
N VAL A 73 23.18 6.09 16.59
CA VAL A 73 22.85 7.33 15.87
C VAL A 73 23.75 8.46 16.38
N GLY A 74 24.28 9.28 15.46
CA GLY A 74 25.22 10.35 15.83
C GLY A 74 26.48 9.85 16.57
N GLY A 75 26.93 8.62 16.27
CA GLY A 75 28.10 8.01 16.89
C GLY A 75 27.90 7.45 18.30
N ARG A 76 26.66 7.42 18.82
CA ARG A 76 26.35 6.86 20.15
C ARG A 76 25.19 5.87 20.11
N ALA A 77 25.16 4.95 21.08
CA ALA A 77 24.01 4.09 21.28
C ALA A 77 22.81 4.90 21.78
N LEU A 78 21.62 4.55 21.28
CA LEU A 78 20.35 5.06 21.78
C LEU A 78 20.06 4.43 23.15
N GLY A 79 19.84 5.25 24.17
CA GLY A 79 19.47 4.81 25.50
C GLY A 79 18.00 4.35 25.59
N PRO A 80 17.65 3.51 26.57
CA PRO A 80 16.31 2.94 26.71
C PRO A 80 15.22 3.97 27.08
N ALA A 81 15.61 5.12 27.64
CA ALA A 81 14.70 6.20 27.99
C ALA A 81 14.60 7.29 26.90
N GLU A 82 15.37 7.16 25.82
CA GLU A 82 15.28 8.10 24.71
C GLU A 82 14.06 7.77 23.84
N PRO A 83 13.42 8.80 23.25
CA PRO A 83 12.31 8.58 22.33
C PRO A 83 12.69 7.63 21.17
N PRO A 84 11.78 6.74 20.75
CA PRO A 84 12.04 5.75 19.71
C PRO A 84 12.47 6.37 18.38
N ARG A 85 13.08 5.51 17.57
CA ARG A 85 13.35 5.70 16.14
C ARG A 85 12.78 4.51 15.39
N TYR A 86 12.48 4.71 14.12
CA TYR A 86 11.80 3.75 13.29
C TYR A 86 12.50 3.64 11.94
N VAL A 87 12.75 2.42 11.51
CA VAL A 87 12.99 2.12 10.11
C VAL A 87 11.89 1.18 9.68
N ALA A 88 11.16 1.54 8.65
CA ALA A 88 10.15 0.70 8.02
C ALA A 88 10.61 0.33 6.61
N ARG A 89 10.48 -0.94 6.24
CA ARG A 89 10.70 -1.42 4.88
C ARG A 89 9.42 -2.02 4.37
N VAL A 90 8.98 -1.60 3.20
CA VAL A 90 7.85 -2.21 2.50
C VAL A 90 8.32 -2.74 1.16
N TYR A 91 8.10 -4.02 0.92
CA TYR A 91 8.42 -4.67 -0.34
C TYR A 91 7.17 -4.68 -1.21
N VAL A 92 7.26 -4.18 -2.42
CA VAL A 92 6.15 -4.16 -3.38
C VAL A 92 6.64 -4.69 -4.73
N PRO A 93 5.75 -5.16 -5.63
CA PRO A 93 6.14 -5.46 -7.01
C PRO A 93 6.91 -4.28 -7.64
N GLY A 94 7.98 -4.57 -8.37
CA GLY A 94 8.89 -3.58 -8.93
C GLY A 94 8.20 -2.42 -9.68
N PRO A 95 7.26 -2.71 -10.61
CA PRO A 95 6.49 -1.66 -11.30
C PRO A 95 5.67 -0.76 -10.37
N TRP A 96 5.24 -1.27 -9.22
CA TRP A 96 4.39 -0.54 -8.25
C TRP A 96 5.20 0.31 -7.28
N ARG A 97 6.52 0.07 -7.17
CA ARG A 97 7.40 0.77 -6.24
C ARG A 97 7.27 2.28 -6.36
N LYS A 98 7.47 2.83 -7.55
CA LYS A 98 7.42 4.28 -7.77
C LYS A 98 6.03 4.87 -7.49
N PRO A 99 4.92 4.37 -8.08
CA PRO A 99 3.60 4.96 -7.86
C PRO A 99 3.10 4.83 -6.42
N LEU A 100 3.40 3.73 -5.71
CA LEU A 100 2.93 3.54 -4.33
C LEU A 100 3.86 4.18 -3.29
N SER A 101 5.03 4.69 -3.68
CA SER A 101 5.99 5.25 -2.71
C SER A 101 5.41 6.40 -1.88
N PRO A 102 4.75 7.43 -2.46
CA PRO A 102 4.18 8.52 -1.68
C PRO A 102 3.16 8.03 -0.64
N PHE A 103 2.29 7.11 -1.04
CA PHE A 103 1.30 6.49 -0.15
C PHE A 103 1.95 5.80 1.04
N PHE A 104 2.92 4.90 0.80
CA PHE A 104 3.58 4.18 1.89
C PHE A 104 4.36 5.09 2.80
N ILE A 105 5.14 6.01 2.24
CA ILE A 105 5.97 6.93 3.04
C ILE A 105 5.08 7.77 3.95
N ALA A 106 4.02 8.37 3.40
CA ALA A 106 3.13 9.25 4.16
C ALA A 106 2.28 8.47 5.19
N SER A 107 1.63 7.37 4.78
CA SER A 107 0.75 6.60 5.66
C SER A 107 1.51 5.91 6.80
N ILE A 108 2.67 5.31 6.53
CA ILE A 108 3.50 4.67 7.57
C ILE A 108 4.03 5.74 8.52
N THR A 109 4.54 6.87 8.01
CA THR A 109 5.01 7.95 8.87
C THR A 109 3.90 8.46 9.78
N ARG A 110 2.68 8.59 9.26
CA ARG A 110 1.51 8.97 10.06
C ARG A 110 1.16 7.95 11.12
N ALA A 111 1.08 6.66 10.78
CA ALA A 111 0.78 5.60 11.72
C ALA A 111 1.82 5.55 12.86
N LEU A 112 3.10 5.72 12.54
CA LEU A 112 4.18 5.77 13.53
C LEU A 112 4.12 7.06 14.36
N ALA A 113 3.82 8.21 13.77
CA ALA A 113 3.64 9.46 14.49
C ALA A 113 2.49 9.38 15.50
N GLN A 114 1.38 8.70 15.17
CA GLN A 114 0.27 8.48 16.11
C GLN A 114 0.65 7.62 17.33
N ALA A 115 1.68 6.78 17.19
CA ALA A 115 2.20 5.94 18.27
C ALA A 115 3.39 6.56 19.01
N ASP A 116 4.00 7.62 18.44
CA ASP A 116 5.16 8.30 19.03
C ASP A 116 4.73 9.22 20.19
N PRO A 117 5.51 9.31 21.28
CA PRO A 117 5.22 10.25 22.38
C PRO A 117 5.26 11.72 21.95
N GLU A 118 5.98 12.08 20.88
CA GLU A 118 6.02 13.43 20.32
C GLU A 118 5.76 13.39 18.80
N PRO A 119 4.50 13.29 18.35
CA PRO A 119 4.15 13.01 16.94
C PRO A 119 4.83 13.95 15.92
N GLU A 120 4.95 15.24 16.23
CA GLU A 120 5.47 16.27 15.32
C GLU A 120 6.96 16.09 14.98
N ARG A 121 7.74 15.36 15.80
CA ARG A 121 9.15 15.12 15.49
C ARG A 121 9.33 14.12 14.36
N CYS A 122 8.35 13.23 14.13
CA CYS A 122 8.35 12.28 13.03
C CYS A 122 8.40 12.95 11.64
N TYR A 123 8.01 14.21 11.56
CA TYR A 123 8.01 15.00 10.32
C TYR A 123 9.13 16.04 10.25
N ARG A 124 9.78 16.36 11.38
CA ARG A 124 10.82 17.41 11.47
C ARG A 124 12.23 16.87 11.63
N GLU A 125 12.36 15.65 12.13
CA GLU A 125 13.64 14.99 12.41
C GLU A 125 13.74 13.66 11.65
N PRO A 126 14.97 13.17 11.37
CA PRO A 126 15.17 11.87 10.73
C PRO A 126 14.98 10.73 11.74
N VAL A 127 13.77 10.59 12.29
CA VAL A 127 13.40 9.57 13.29
C VAL A 127 12.54 8.46 12.69
N VAL A 128 11.82 8.75 11.60
CA VAL A 128 11.11 7.76 10.79
C VAL A 128 11.79 7.69 9.43
N GLU A 129 12.28 6.51 9.07
CA GLU A 129 12.80 6.23 7.74
C GLU A 129 11.92 5.15 7.09
N VAL A 130 11.29 5.46 5.95
CA VAL A 130 10.48 4.50 5.19
C VAL A 130 11.18 4.17 3.88
N GLN A 131 11.48 2.89 3.66
CA GLN A 131 12.12 2.37 2.45
C GLN A 131 11.11 1.55 1.65
N VAL A 132 10.79 2.00 0.44
CA VAL A 132 9.90 1.28 -0.48
C VAL A 132 10.75 0.50 -1.49
N VAL A 133 10.81 -0.81 -1.31
CA VAL A 133 11.68 -1.73 -2.05
C VAL A 133 10.87 -2.43 -3.14
N GLY A 134 11.31 -2.29 -4.39
CA GLY A 134 10.70 -2.98 -5.52
C GLY A 134 11.28 -4.38 -5.68
N VAL A 135 10.44 -5.41 -5.57
CA VAL A 135 10.81 -6.80 -5.88
C VAL A 135 10.85 -6.95 -7.41
N PRO A 136 11.98 -7.36 -8.00
CA PRO A 136 12.08 -7.56 -9.44
C PRO A 136 11.05 -8.58 -9.96
N GLU A 137 10.66 -8.43 -11.23
CA GLU A 137 9.77 -9.38 -11.90
C GLU A 137 10.31 -10.81 -11.79
N GLY A 138 9.42 -11.77 -11.47
CA GLY A 138 9.79 -13.15 -11.18
C GLY A 138 10.40 -13.40 -9.79
N GLY A 139 10.75 -12.35 -9.04
CA GLY A 139 11.23 -12.44 -7.66
C GLY A 139 10.12 -12.56 -6.61
N TYR A 140 8.86 -12.55 -7.04
CA TYR A 140 7.70 -12.65 -6.19
C TYR A 140 7.00 -14.01 -6.34
N GLY A 141 6.51 -14.58 -5.24
CA GLY A 141 5.77 -15.84 -5.26
C GLY A 141 4.79 -15.99 -4.09
N VAL A 142 3.66 -16.61 -4.37
CA VAL A 142 2.59 -16.97 -3.42
C VAL A 142 1.87 -18.21 -3.94
N PHE A 143 1.24 -18.99 -3.05
CA PHE A 143 0.59 -20.26 -3.41
C PHE A 143 1.55 -21.27 -4.09
N GLY A 144 2.84 -21.21 -3.74
CA GLY A 144 3.86 -22.10 -4.30
C GLY A 144 4.25 -21.82 -5.76
N ARG A 145 3.84 -20.68 -6.34
CA ARG A 145 4.17 -20.28 -7.72
C ARG A 145 4.83 -18.91 -7.77
N VAL A 146 5.63 -18.68 -8.81
CA VAL A 146 6.10 -17.33 -9.18
C VAL A 146 4.89 -16.52 -9.63
N VAL A 147 4.78 -15.29 -9.13
CA VAL A 147 3.69 -14.38 -9.46
C VAL A 147 4.31 -13.08 -9.98
N GLY A 148 4.02 -12.79 -11.24
CA GLY A 148 4.38 -11.54 -11.89
C GLY A 148 3.36 -10.44 -11.67
N GLU A 149 3.63 -9.24 -12.19
CA GLU A 149 2.68 -8.12 -12.17
C GLU A 149 1.30 -8.53 -12.72
N THR A 150 1.26 -9.12 -13.91
CA THR A 150 -0.01 -9.50 -14.57
C THR A 150 -0.82 -10.50 -13.75
N ALA A 151 -0.16 -11.55 -13.24
CA ALA A 151 -0.84 -12.56 -12.45
C ALA A 151 -1.34 -12.00 -11.11
N LEU A 152 -0.63 -11.04 -10.52
CA LEU A 152 -1.10 -10.37 -9.31
C LEU A 152 -2.30 -9.46 -9.57
N ILE A 153 -2.32 -8.76 -10.70
CA ILE A 153 -3.48 -7.95 -11.13
C ILE A 153 -4.69 -8.85 -11.40
N GLU A 154 -4.50 -9.99 -12.05
CA GLU A 154 -5.57 -10.96 -12.28
C GLU A 154 -6.16 -11.49 -10.96
N MET A 155 -5.31 -11.89 -10.00
CA MET A 155 -5.79 -12.31 -8.66
C MET A 155 -6.56 -11.20 -7.93
N ILE A 156 -6.11 -9.94 -8.06
CA ILE A 156 -6.84 -8.79 -7.51
C ILE A 156 -8.20 -8.66 -8.19
N SER A 157 -8.26 -8.84 -9.51
CA SER A 157 -9.50 -8.74 -10.27
C SER A 157 -10.50 -9.83 -9.89
N GLU A 158 -10.03 -11.07 -9.75
CA GLU A 158 -10.83 -12.22 -9.31
C GLU A 158 -11.35 -12.06 -7.87
N ALA A 159 -10.64 -11.31 -7.02
CA ALA A 159 -11.04 -11.07 -5.64
C ALA A 159 -12.17 -10.04 -5.47
N LYS A 160 -12.58 -9.35 -6.54
CA LYS A 160 -13.66 -8.37 -6.47
C LYS A 160 -14.99 -9.02 -6.05
N THR A 161 -15.60 -8.50 -4.98
CA THR A 161 -16.98 -8.82 -4.57
C THR A 161 -17.88 -7.66 -4.96
N ASP A 162 -19.01 -7.87 -5.64
CA ASP A 162 -19.97 -6.85 -6.12
C ASP A 162 -19.38 -5.45 -6.39
N THR A 163 -19.19 -5.09 -7.66
CA THR A 163 -18.73 -3.75 -8.03
C THR A 163 -19.86 -2.76 -7.66
N PRO A 164 -19.63 -1.79 -6.75
CA PRO A 164 -20.62 -0.74 -6.52
C PRO A 164 -20.88 -0.05 -7.86
N VAL A 165 -22.14 0.10 -8.26
CA VAL A 165 -22.46 1.04 -9.34
C VAL A 165 -22.40 2.42 -8.69
N PRO A 166 -21.54 3.33 -9.16
CA PRO A 166 -21.49 4.65 -8.56
C PRO A 166 -22.84 5.35 -8.81
N ASP A 167 -23.37 6.01 -7.77
CA ASP A 167 -24.62 6.77 -7.89
C ASP A 167 -24.47 7.98 -8.84
N ASP A 168 -23.24 8.39 -9.11
CA ASP A 168 -22.87 9.48 -10.01
C ASP A 168 -22.17 8.95 -11.27
N PRO A 169 -22.72 9.17 -12.49
CA PRO A 169 -22.12 8.73 -13.74
C PRO A 169 -20.81 9.45 -14.12
N GLU A 170 -20.44 10.55 -13.46
CA GLU A 170 -19.12 11.18 -13.64
C GLU A 170 -18.02 10.46 -12.84
N VAL A 171 -18.38 9.61 -11.88
CA VAL A 171 -17.42 8.82 -11.09
C VAL A 171 -17.09 7.54 -11.83
N LEU A 172 -15.87 7.47 -12.36
CA LEU A 172 -15.36 6.25 -12.98
C LEU A 172 -14.95 5.24 -11.89
N ILE A 173 -15.14 3.95 -12.20
CA ILE A 173 -14.65 2.83 -11.38
C ILE A 173 -13.75 1.97 -12.24
N ASP A 174 -12.56 1.66 -11.73
CA ASP A 174 -11.65 0.75 -12.42
C ASP A 174 -12.29 -0.65 -12.53
N PRO A 175 -12.58 -1.16 -13.74
CA PRO A 175 -13.26 -2.43 -13.91
C PRO A 175 -12.40 -3.63 -13.49
N VAL A 176 -11.08 -3.46 -13.41
CA VAL A 176 -10.14 -4.51 -13.02
C VAL A 176 -10.05 -4.63 -11.50
N CYS A 177 -9.84 -3.54 -10.76
CA CYS A 177 -9.62 -3.62 -9.30
C CYS A 177 -10.76 -3.04 -8.46
N GLY A 178 -11.75 -2.38 -9.06
CA GLY A 178 -12.87 -1.75 -8.36
C GLY A 178 -12.49 -0.51 -7.55
N MET A 179 -11.30 0.07 -7.80
CA MET A 179 -10.91 1.34 -7.19
C MET A 179 -11.76 2.47 -7.78
N VAL A 180 -12.39 3.24 -6.90
CA VAL A 180 -13.08 4.49 -7.24
C VAL A 180 -12.05 5.61 -7.20
N ALA A 181 -11.97 6.43 -8.24
CA ALA A 181 -11.14 7.65 -8.24
C ALA A 181 -11.82 8.70 -9.12
N GLY A 182 -11.91 9.93 -8.63
CA GLY A 182 -12.34 11.10 -9.39
C GLY A 182 -11.33 11.49 -10.49
N ASP A 183 -10.06 11.09 -10.37
CA ASP A 183 -9.05 11.24 -11.42
C ASP A 183 -8.43 9.87 -11.77
N MET A 184 -8.89 9.30 -12.87
CA MET A 184 -8.36 8.05 -13.40
C MET A 184 -7.01 8.30 -14.08
N VAL A 185 -6.02 7.48 -13.74
CA VAL A 185 -4.63 7.61 -14.24
C VAL A 185 -4.53 7.29 -15.73
N ALA A 186 -5.45 6.47 -16.25
CA ALA A 186 -5.53 6.15 -17.67
C ALA A 186 -6.97 5.85 -18.09
N THR A 187 -7.25 6.01 -19.38
CA THR A 187 -8.55 5.66 -19.97
C THR A 187 -8.42 4.74 -21.19
N LEU A 188 -9.50 4.03 -21.52
CA LEU A 188 -9.62 3.20 -22.72
C LEU A 188 -11.05 3.28 -23.25
N GLU A 189 -11.20 3.59 -24.53
CA GLU A 189 -12.48 3.52 -25.25
C GLU A 189 -12.68 2.10 -25.81
N HIS A 190 -13.82 1.49 -25.51
CA HIS A 190 -14.23 0.23 -26.12
C HIS A 190 -15.75 0.17 -26.24
N ASP A 191 -16.25 -0.22 -27.42
CA ASP A 191 -17.68 -0.30 -27.74
C ASP A 191 -18.50 0.94 -27.36
N GLY A 192 -17.91 2.12 -27.55
CA GLY A 192 -18.53 3.42 -27.23
C GLY A 192 -18.61 3.74 -25.74
N THR A 193 -17.92 2.97 -24.90
CA THR A 193 -17.80 3.20 -23.45
C THR A 193 -16.37 3.62 -23.10
N THR A 194 -16.25 4.74 -22.38
CA THR A 194 -14.98 5.18 -21.78
C THR A 194 -14.77 4.48 -20.45
N TYR A 195 -13.72 3.66 -20.34
CA TYR A 195 -13.29 3.05 -19.10
C TYR A 195 -12.15 3.83 -18.47
N GLY A 196 -12.19 4.04 -17.15
CA GLY A 196 -11.11 4.63 -16.37
C GLY A 196 -10.33 3.59 -15.57
N PHE A 197 -9.03 3.81 -15.35
CA PHE A 197 -8.16 2.89 -14.61
C PHE A 197 -7.29 3.61 -13.59
N CYS A 198 -7.15 3.00 -12.41
CA CYS A 198 -6.31 3.49 -11.33
C CYS A 198 -4.82 3.34 -11.61
N SER A 199 -4.46 2.52 -12.60
CA SER A 199 -3.08 2.27 -13.00
C SER A 199 -2.98 1.83 -14.46
N LEU A 200 -1.81 2.08 -15.06
CA LEU A 200 -1.49 1.56 -16.40
C LEU A 200 -1.53 0.02 -16.46
N GLY A 201 -1.25 -0.65 -15.33
CA GLY A 201 -1.34 -2.10 -15.22
C GLY A 201 -2.77 -2.61 -15.36
N CYS A 202 -3.73 -1.98 -14.67
CA CYS A 202 -5.15 -2.30 -14.80
C CYS A 202 -5.64 -2.05 -16.23
N ARG A 203 -5.30 -0.90 -16.83
CA ARG A 203 -5.64 -0.61 -18.24
C ARG A 203 -5.12 -1.67 -19.20
N ARG A 204 -3.85 -2.08 -19.06
CA ARG A 204 -3.24 -3.10 -19.94
C ARG A 204 -3.96 -4.44 -19.78
N HIS A 205 -4.17 -4.90 -18.54
CA HIS A 205 -4.88 -6.15 -18.27
C HIS A 205 -6.29 -6.17 -18.90
N PHE A 206 -7.02 -5.07 -18.78
CA PHE A 206 -8.34 -4.95 -19.38
C PHE A 206 -8.30 -5.00 -20.92
N ALA A 207 -7.37 -4.27 -21.54
CA ALA A 207 -7.19 -4.30 -22.99
C ALA A 207 -6.83 -5.70 -23.50
N ASP A 208 -5.98 -6.44 -22.77
CA ASP A 208 -5.60 -7.81 -23.11
C ASP A 208 -6.81 -8.75 -23.05
N LYS A 209 -7.66 -8.65 -22.00
CA LYS A 209 -8.91 -9.44 -21.89
C LYS A 209 -9.88 -9.17 -23.05
N LEU A 210 -10.06 -7.91 -23.43
CA LEU A 210 -10.92 -7.55 -24.58
C LEU A 210 -10.39 -8.14 -25.90
N ALA A 211 -9.08 -8.13 -26.11
CA ALA A 211 -8.47 -8.72 -27.29
C ALA A 211 -8.63 -10.25 -27.31
N GLU A 212 -8.53 -10.92 -26.16
CA GLU A 212 -8.79 -12.35 -26.02
C GLU A 212 -10.26 -12.70 -26.32
N GLU A 213 -11.20 -11.88 -25.85
CA GLU A 213 -12.63 -12.05 -26.11
C GLU A 213 -12.99 -11.83 -27.57
N ALA A 214 -12.43 -10.81 -28.22
CA ALA A 214 -12.64 -10.55 -29.64
C ALA A 214 -12.04 -11.63 -30.57
N ALA A 215 -11.09 -12.42 -30.05
CA ALA A 215 -10.45 -13.51 -30.78
C ALA A 215 -11.15 -14.88 -30.59
N ARG A 216 -12.18 -14.96 -29.74
CA ARG A 216 -13.02 -16.16 -29.53
C ARG A 216 -14.23 -16.16 -30.45
#